data_AF-A0A7J2K9G8-F1
#
_entry.id   AF-A0A7J2K9G8-F1
#
_cell.length_a   1.000
_cell.length_b   1.000
_cell.length_c   1.000
_cell.angle_alpha   90.00
_cell.angle_beta   90.00
_cell.angle_gamma   90.00
#
_symmetry.space_group_name_H-M   'P 1'
#
loop_
_entity.id
_entity.type
_entity.pdbx_description
1 polymer ?
#
loop_
_entity_poly.entity_id
_entity_poly.type
_entity_poly.pdbx_seq_one_letter_code
_entity_poly.pdbx_strand_id
1 'polypeptide(L)' 'MPYCRECGAKLIYDRSAKLYVCPSCGLTYTAQELLVESQRAFEERLKSGEKKRKYSEYLEWWLSKK' A
#
# COMPACT_ATOMS: atom_id res chain seq x y z
N MET A 1 -4.05 8.92 6.22
CA MET A 1 -4.89 8.09 7.12
C MET A 1 -4.86 6.66 6.64
N PRO A 2 -4.85 5.69 7.57
CA PRO A 2 -4.94 4.28 7.23
C PRO A 2 -6.36 3.91 6.79
N TYR A 3 -6.43 2.97 5.85
CA TYR A 3 -7.68 2.48 5.27
C TYR A 3 -7.78 0.98 5.52
N CYS A 4 -9.01 0.50 5.72
CA CYS A 4 -9.28 -0.92 5.84
C CYS A 4 -9.03 -1.62 4.50
N ARG A 5 -8.38 -2.78 4.52
CA ARG A 5 -8.10 -3.56 3.30
C ARG A 5 -9.30 -4.32 2.76
N GLU A 6 -10.24 -4.68 3.63
CA GLU A 6 -11.43 -5.42 3.21
C GLU A 6 -12.47 -4.52 2.54
N CYS A 7 -12.67 -3.31 3.07
CA CYS A 7 -13.76 -2.45 2.61
C CYS A 7 -13.33 -1.06 2.12
N GLY A 8 -12.03 -0.71 2.20
CA GLY A 8 -11.51 0.59 1.77
C GLY A 8 -11.93 1.78 2.64
N ALA A 9 -12.72 1.56 3.69
CA ALA A 9 -13.15 2.64 4.59
C ALA A 9 -12.00 3.18 5.43
N LYS A 10 -12.08 4.46 5.80
CA LYS A 10 -11.11 5.07 6.72
C LYS A 10 -11.22 4.43 8.11
N LEU A 11 -10.08 4.07 8.69
CA LEU A 11 -10.04 3.59 10.06
C LEU A 11 -10.10 4.75 11.05
N ILE A 12 -10.76 4.53 12.18
CA ILE A 12 -10.89 5.47 13.28
C ILE A 12 -9.99 5.01 14.41
N TYR A 13 -9.18 5.92 14.96
CA TYR A 13 -8.32 5.59 16.09
C TYR A 13 -9.10 5.68 17.41
N ASP A 14 -9.27 4.53 18.07
CA ASP A 14 -9.80 4.44 19.41
C ASP A 14 -8.67 4.65 20.44
N ARG A 15 -8.77 5.75 21.21
CA ARG A 15 -7.74 6.11 22.20
C ARG A 15 -7.75 5.24 23.44
N SER A 16 -8.88 4.61 23.77
CA SER A 16 -9.03 3.81 24.98
C SER A 16 -8.32 2.47 24.80
N ALA A 17 -8.58 1.80 23.67
CA ALA A 17 -7.96 0.55 23.30
C ALA A 17 -6.58 0.73 22.62
N LYS A 18 -6.26 1.96 22.15
CA LYS A 18 -5.08 2.26 21.30
C LYS A 18 -5.08 1.43 20.01
N LEU A 19 -6.26 1.22 19.44
CA LEU A 19 -6.49 0.43 18.23
C LEU A 19 -7.12 1.28 17.14
N TYR A 20 -6.98 0.85 15.90
CA TYR A 20 -7.66 1.41 14.74
C TYR A 20 -8.86 0.54 14.38
N VAL A 21 -10.06 1.10 14.42
CA VAL A 21 -11.31 0.38 14.17
C VAL A 21 -11.91 0.79 12.84
N CYS A 22 -12.34 -0.19 12.05
CA CYS A 22 -13.08 0.08 10.82
C CYS A 22 -14.58 0.20 11.10
N PRO A 23 -15.22 1.35 10.81
CA PRO A 23 -16.65 1.52 11.06
C PRO A 23 -17.54 0.71 10.10
N SER A 24 -16.99 0.24 8.97
CA SER A 24 -17.77 -0.44 7.93
C SER A 24 -17.75 -1.97 8.03
N CYS A 25 -16.65 -2.57 8.50
CA CYS A 25 -16.51 -4.03 8.60
C CYS A 25 -16.21 -4.52 10.03
N GLY A 26 -15.99 -3.61 10.98
CA GLY A 26 -15.74 -3.95 12.38
C GLY A 26 -14.33 -4.47 12.68
N LEU A 27 -13.46 -4.59 11.67
CA LEU A 27 -12.06 -5.00 11.87
C LEU A 27 -11.29 -3.98 12.73
N THR A 28 -10.46 -4.51 13.62
CA THR A 28 -9.56 -3.74 14.46
C THR A 28 -8.12 -4.04 14.11
N TYR A 29 -7.29 -3.02 14.05
CA TYR A 29 -5.88 -3.10 13.73
C TYR A 29 -5.07 -2.43 14.82
N THR A 30 -3.92 -3.00 15.15
CA THR A 30 -2.91 -2.33 15.97
C THR A 30 -2.11 -1.32 15.13
N ALA A 31 -1.44 -0.38 15.81
CA ALA A 31 -0.54 0.55 15.15
C ALA A 31 0.63 -0.18 14.43
N GLN A 32 1.09 -1.31 15.00
CA GLN A 32 2.18 -2.11 14.44
C GLN A 32 1.76 -2.83 13.16
N GLU A 33 0.57 -3.43 13.13
CA GLU A 33 0.04 -4.09 11.92
C GLU A 33 -0.08 -3.09 10.77
N LEU A 34 -0.66 -1.92 11.03
CA LEU A 34 -0.75 -0.84 10.05
C LEU A 34 0.60 -0.41 9.47
N LEU A 35 1.63 -0.33 10.33
CA LEU A 35 2.98 0.04 9.91
C LEU A 35 3.56 -1.01 8.97
N VAL A 36 3.48 -2.29 9.35
CA VAL A 36 3.97 -3.42 8.55
C VAL A 36 3.25 -3.48 7.21
N GLU A 37 1.93 -3.30 7.20
CA GLU A 37 1.15 -3.27 5.97
C GLU A 37 1.49 -2.08 5.07
N SER A 38 1.68 -0.90 5.65
CA SER A 38 2.11 0.30 4.91
C SER A 38 3.48 0.09 4.28
N GLN A 39 4.41 -0.54 5.00
CA GLN A 39 5.74 -0.84 4.49
C GLN A 39 5.68 -1.81 3.31
N ARG A 40 4.93 -2.91 3.45
CA ARG A 40 4.74 -3.89 2.35
C ARG A 40 4.16 -3.25 1.10
N ALA A 41 3.11 -2.43 1.25
CA ALA A 41 2.49 -1.73 0.13
C ALA A 41 3.46 -0.77 -0.59
N PHE A 42 4.31 -0.09 0.19
CA PHE A 42 5.34 0.79 -0.35
C PHE A 42 6.41 0.02 -1.12
N GLU A 43 6.91 -1.09 -0.58
CA GLU A 43 7.89 -1.95 -1.24
C GLU A 43 7.38 -2.54 -2.56
N GLU A 44 6.12 -3.00 -2.60
CA GLU A 44 5.49 -3.47 -3.83
C GLU A 44 5.38 -2.37 -4.89
N ARG A 45 5.05 -1.15 -4.46
CA ARG A 45 4.97 0.00 -5.36
C ARG A 45 6.34 0.38 -5.92
N LEU A 46 7.39 0.31 -5.10
CA LEU A 46 8.76 0.52 -5.58
C LEU A 46 9.17 -0.54 -6.60
N LYS A 47 9.02 -1.83 -6.26
CA LYS A 47 9.37 -2.94 -7.17
C LYS A 47 8.62 -2.87 -8.50
N SER A 48 7.33 -2.52 -8.47
CA SER A 48 6.54 -2.36 -9.70
C SER A 48 6.97 -1.14 -10.51
N GLY A 49 7.35 -0.04 -9.86
CA GLY A 49 7.94 1.13 -10.52
C GLY A 49 9.26 0.83 -11.20
N GLU A 50 10.15 0.09 -10.54
CA GLU A 50 11.43 -0.35 -11.13
C GLU A 50 11.23 -1.25 -12.34
N LYS A 51 10.28 -2.20 -12.28
CA LYS A 51 9.92 -3.05 -13.43
C LYS A 51 9.42 -2.22 -14.61
N LYS A 52 8.54 -1.24 -14.37
CA LYS A 52 8.02 -0.35 -15.42
C LYS A 52 9.13 0.48 -16.07
N ARG A 53 10.06 1.01 -15.26
CA ARG A 53 11.23 1.76 -15.76
C ARG A 53 12.09 0.90 -16.69
N LYS A 54 12.51 -0.29 -16.21
CA LYS A 54 13.31 -1.23 -17.00
C LYS A 54 12.64 -1.62 -18.32
N TYR A 55 11.32 -1.86 -18.30
CA TYR A 55 10.57 -2.17 -19.51
C TYR A 55 10.55 -1.00 -20.49
N SER A 56 10.33 0.23 -20.00
CA SER A 56 10.35 1.44 -20.82
C SER A 56 11.73 1.68 -21.44
N GLU A 57 12.79 1.56 -20.65
CA GLU A 57 14.19 1.73 -21.12
C GLU A 57 14.54 0.71 -22.21
N TYR A 58 14.13 -0.55 -22.04
CA TYR A 58 14.32 -1.59 -23.05
C TYR A 58 13.53 -1.30 -24.34
N LEU A 59 12.27 -0.85 -24.21
CA LEU A 59 11.43 -0.52 -25.35
C LEU A 59 12.00 0.65 -26.16
N GLU A 60 12.42 1.72 -25.48
CA GLU A 60 13.09 2.88 -26.10
C GLU A 60 14.36 2.46 -26.84
N TRP A 61 15.22 1.65 -26.20
CA TRP A 61 16.43 1.13 -26.84
C TRP A 61 16.11 0.31 -28.10
N TRP A 62 15.11 -0.57 -28.04
CA TRP A 62 14.73 -1.40 -29.17
C TRP A 62 14.15 -0.58 -30.33
N LEU A 63 13.31 0.41 -30.03
CA LEU A 63 12.75 1.33 -31.03
C LEU A 63 13.83 2.23 -31.64
N SER A 64 14.85 2.63 -30.86
CA SER A 64 15.97 3.43 -31.38
C SER A 64 16.86 2.69 -32.39
N LYS A 65 16.75 1.37 -32.46
CA LYS A 65 17.53 0.49 -33.35
C LYS A 65 16.75 0.02 -34.58
N LYS A 66 15.53 0.52 -34.77
CA LYS A 66 14.65 0.23 -35.92
C LYS A 66 14.53 1.44 -36.82
#